data_AF-A0ABD1HV20-F1
#
_entry.id   AF-A0ABD1HV20-F1
#
_cell.length_a   1.000
_cell.length_b   1.000
_cell.length_c   1.000
_cell.angle_alpha   90.00
_cell.angle_beta   90.00
_cell.angle_gamma   90.00
#
_symmetry.space_group_name_H-M   'P 1'
#
loop_
_entity.id
_entity.type
_entity.pdbx_description
1 polymer ?
#
loop_
_entity_poly.entity_id
_entity_poly.type
_entity_poly.pdbx_seq_one_letter_code
_entity_poly.pdbx_strand_id
1 'polypeptide(L)'
;MTATPPPPSERPTKKSDWTHPSIVEVVSILHPFYTKRHITVFPVIAITWDISGFSPVLNASEVESVFDVPLEMFLKNENRREEKVELMGDRFLVHYFDYVTENICYTIWALTASILIEAASIIYERLPPIEEQKPKFWSRSRHLNME
;
A
#
# COMPACT_ATOMS: atom_id res chain seq x y z
N MET A 1 -30.87 -34.15 -0.27
CA MET A 1 -31.28 -32.96 -1.03
C MET A 1 -30.10 -31.99 -1.01
N THR A 2 -29.29 -32.00 -2.06
CA THR A 2 -28.11 -31.13 -2.21
C THR A 2 -28.58 -29.81 -2.83
N ALA A 3 -28.52 -28.72 -2.08
CA ALA A 3 -28.84 -27.39 -2.59
C ALA A 3 -27.71 -26.92 -3.51
N THR A 4 -28.03 -26.68 -4.78
CA THR A 4 -27.12 -26.07 -5.76
C THR A 4 -26.89 -24.61 -5.37
N PRO A 5 -25.64 -24.10 -5.32
CA PRO A 5 -25.39 -22.70 -5.03
C PRO A 5 -25.95 -21.80 -6.15
N PRO A 6 -26.46 -20.60 -5.80
CA PRO A 6 -27.08 -19.71 -6.78
C PRO A 6 -26.07 -19.20 -7.82
N PRO A 7 -26.53 -18.86 -9.04
CA PRO A 7 -25.68 -18.36 -10.11
C PRO A 7 -24.99 -17.05 -9.71
N PRO A 8 -23.81 -16.74 -10.30
CA PRO A 8 -23.00 -15.56 -9.93
C PRO A 8 -23.73 -14.22 -10.08
N SER A 9 -24.84 -14.15 -10.81
CA SER A 9 -25.70 -12.96 -10.94
C SER A 9 -26.59 -12.66 -9.73
N GLU A 10 -26.75 -13.60 -8.79
CA GLU A 10 -27.64 -13.47 -7.63
C GLU A 10 -26.87 -13.39 -6.29
N ARG A 11 -25.53 -13.36 -6.33
CA ARG A 11 -24.76 -13.05 -5.12
C ARG A 11 -25.04 -11.61 -4.71
N PRO A 12 -25.48 -11.33 -3.47
CA PRO A 12 -25.65 -9.96 -3.02
C PRO A 12 -24.29 -9.27 -3.07
N THR A 13 -24.12 -8.35 -4.02
CA THR A 13 -23.02 -7.40 -4.00
C THR A 13 -23.27 -6.46 -2.83
N LYS A 14 -22.85 -6.86 -1.62
CA LYS A 14 -22.69 -5.91 -0.52
C LYS A 14 -21.58 -4.96 -0.94
N LYS A 15 -22.00 -3.86 -1.56
CA LYS A 15 -21.18 -2.69 -1.84
C LYS A 15 -20.58 -2.29 -0.49
N SER A 16 -19.27 -2.36 -0.40
CA SER A 16 -18.56 -2.05 0.83
C SER A 16 -18.66 -0.54 1.07
N ASP A 17 -19.33 -0.17 2.16
CA ASP A 17 -19.77 1.19 2.46
C ASP A 17 -18.63 2.02 3.07
N TRP A 18 -17.49 2.06 2.40
CA TRP A 18 -16.32 2.85 2.78
C TRP A 18 -16.52 4.37 2.56
N THR A 19 -17.72 4.78 2.13
CA THR A 19 -18.02 6.13 1.66
C THR A 19 -19.00 6.86 2.56
N HIS A 20 -18.87 6.75 3.89
CA HIS A 20 -19.40 7.80 4.75
C HIS A 20 -18.42 8.98 4.69
N PRO A 21 -18.71 10.07 3.95
CA PRO A 21 -17.73 11.11 3.62
C PRO A 21 -17.29 11.94 4.84
N SER A 22 -17.86 11.66 6.01
CA SER A 22 -17.67 12.43 7.25
C SER A 22 -16.49 11.95 8.10
N ILE A 23 -15.93 10.77 7.84
CA ILE A 23 -14.92 10.14 8.71
C ILE A 23 -13.51 10.26 8.15
N VAL A 24 -13.36 10.38 6.83
CA VAL A 24 -12.08 10.37 6.12
C VAL A 24 -12.00 11.56 5.17
N GLU A 25 -10.95 12.38 5.30
CA GLU A 25 -10.66 13.53 4.45
C GLU A 25 -9.49 13.21 3.51
N VAL A 26 -9.70 13.29 2.19
CA VAL A 26 -8.61 13.15 1.22
C VAL A 26 -7.81 14.44 1.17
N VAL A 27 -6.50 14.35 1.47
CA VAL A 27 -5.63 15.53 1.57
C VAL A 27 -4.61 15.64 0.42
N SER A 28 -4.26 14.52 -0.21
CA SER A 28 -3.29 14.54 -1.32
C SER A 28 -3.33 13.27 -2.16
N ILE A 29 -2.73 13.34 -3.35
CA ILE A 29 -2.42 12.19 -4.21
C ILE A 29 -0.90 12.23 -4.45
N LEU A 30 -0.21 11.13 -4.11
CA LEU A 30 1.23 11.02 -4.35
C LEU A 30 1.55 10.83 -5.83
N HIS A 31 2.82 10.96 -6.19
CA HIS A 31 3.27 10.66 -7.54
C HIS A 31 2.90 9.22 -7.91
N PRO A 32 2.47 9.00 -9.18
CA PRO A 32 2.03 7.68 -9.59
C PRO A 32 3.21 6.70 -9.64
N PHE A 33 2.94 5.47 -9.19
CA PHE A 33 3.85 4.35 -9.34
C PHE A 33 3.41 3.53 -10.55
N TYR A 34 4.33 3.26 -11.46
CA TYR A 34 4.05 2.40 -12.62
C TYR A 34 4.54 0.99 -12.34
N THR A 35 3.70 -0.01 -12.59
CA THR A 35 4.12 -1.42 -12.50
C THR A 35 4.58 -1.91 -13.86
N LYS A 36 5.35 -3.00 -13.88
CA LYS A 36 5.81 -3.64 -15.12
C LYS A 36 4.69 -4.18 -16.02
N ARG A 37 3.47 -4.32 -15.50
CA ARG A 37 2.29 -4.82 -16.24
C ARG A 37 1.44 -3.68 -16.80
N HIS A 38 2.02 -2.50 -17.03
CA HIS A 38 1.33 -1.29 -17.50
C HIS A 38 0.20 -0.81 -16.59
N ILE A 39 0.23 -1.18 -15.30
CA ILE A 39 -0.70 -0.66 -14.30
C ILE A 39 -0.09 0.61 -13.71
N THR A 40 -0.88 1.67 -13.66
CA THR A 40 -0.51 2.90 -12.95
C THR A 40 -1.26 2.94 -11.63
N VAL A 41 -0.54 3.14 -10.53
CA VAL A 41 -1.07 3.21 -9.17
C VAL A 41 -0.94 4.65 -8.69
N PHE A 42 -2.07 5.24 -8.27
CA PHE A 42 -2.12 6.59 -7.69
C PHE A 42 -2.39 6.45 -6.19
N PRO A 43 -1.38 6.57 -5.32
CA PRO A 43 -1.61 6.50 -3.89
C PRO A 43 -2.36 7.75 -3.43
N VAL A 44 -3.52 7.55 -2.81
CA VAL A 44 -4.33 8.63 -2.25
C VAL A 44 -4.08 8.67 -0.74
N ILE A 45 -3.70 9.84 -0.22
CA ILE A 45 -3.50 10.06 1.21
C ILE A 45 -4.76 10.69 1.79
N ALA A 46 -5.24 10.10 2.87
CA ALA A 46 -6.39 10.60 3.59
C ALA A 46 -6.15 10.60 5.10
N ILE A 47 -6.82 11.52 5.80
CA ILE A 47 -6.75 11.69 7.24
C ILE A 47 -8.09 11.25 7.84
N THR A 48 -8.01 10.41 8.86
CA THR A 48 -9.13 10.07 9.73
C THR A 48 -8.98 10.86 11.02
N TRP A 49 -9.78 11.90 11.20
CA TRP A 49 -9.70 12.79 12.37
C TRP A 49 -10.19 12.14 13.67
N ASP A 50 -11.19 11.25 13.54
CA ASP A 50 -11.71 10.45 14.65
C ASP A 50 -11.56 8.96 14.31
N ILE A 51 -10.45 8.38 14.75
CA ILE A 51 -10.18 6.95 14.53
C ILE A 51 -11.18 6.06 15.27
N SER A 52 -11.81 6.54 16.35
CA SER A 52 -12.83 5.77 17.08
C SER A 52 -14.12 5.62 16.28
N GLY A 53 -14.41 6.58 15.39
CA GLY A 53 -15.49 6.50 14.42
C GLY A 53 -15.18 5.62 13.20
N PHE A 54 -13.91 5.29 12.96
CA PHE A 54 -13.49 4.46 11.83
C PHE A 54 -13.58 2.96 12.18
N SER A 55 -14.77 2.39 11.95
CA SER A 55 -15.02 0.96 12.15
C SER A 55 -15.34 0.27 10.81
N PRO A 56 -14.31 -0.20 10.08
CA PRO A 56 -14.52 -0.81 8.78
C PRO A 56 -15.18 -2.18 8.86
N VAL A 57 -16.19 -2.43 8.02
CA VAL A 57 -16.81 -3.75 7.89
C VAL A 57 -15.96 -4.60 6.95
N LEU A 58 -15.25 -5.59 7.51
CA LEU A 58 -14.34 -6.43 6.75
C LEU A 58 -15.09 -7.52 5.97
N ASN A 59 -14.67 -7.72 4.72
CA ASN A 59 -15.05 -8.89 3.94
C ASN A 59 -14.02 -10.02 4.17
N ALA A 60 -14.37 -10.99 5.02
CA ALA A 60 -13.48 -12.10 5.35
C ALA A 60 -13.11 -13.00 4.14
N SER A 61 -13.79 -12.88 3.00
CA SER A 61 -13.40 -13.56 1.76
C SER A 61 -12.21 -12.90 1.03
N GLU A 62 -11.89 -11.65 1.39
CA GLU A 62 -10.88 -10.83 0.71
C GLU A 62 -9.81 -10.30 1.68
N VAL A 63 -10.18 -10.03 2.93
CA VAL A 63 -9.33 -9.41 3.94
C VAL A 63 -9.21 -10.35 5.15
N GLU A 64 -8.00 -10.82 5.41
CA GLU A 64 -7.69 -11.68 6.55
C GLU A 64 -7.61 -10.88 7.86
N SER A 65 -6.95 -9.72 7.83
CA SER A 65 -6.73 -8.88 9.00
C SER A 65 -6.54 -7.41 8.62
N VAL A 66 -6.76 -6.52 9.59
CA VAL A 66 -6.46 -5.09 9.52
C VAL A 66 -5.63 -4.75 10.75
N PHE A 67 -4.58 -3.95 10.54
CA PHE A 67 -3.66 -3.55 11.59
C PHE A 67 -3.13 -2.15 11.28
N ASP A 68 -2.81 -1.41 12.33
CA ASP A 68 -2.19 -0.09 12.23
C ASP A 68 -0.70 -0.20 12.56
N VAL A 69 0.09 0.64 11.91
CA VAL A 69 1.52 0.76 12.19
C VAL A 69 1.94 2.22 12.31
N PRO A 70 2.94 2.55 13.16
CA PRO A 70 3.47 3.90 13.21
C PRO A 70 4.11 4.27 11.87
N LEU A 71 3.60 5.30 11.19
CA LEU A 71 4.14 5.75 9.90
C LEU A 71 5.65 6.05 9.96
N GLU A 72 6.14 6.51 11.12
CA GLU A 72 7.56 6.81 11.29
C GLU A 72 8.47 5.56 11.15
N MET A 73 7.93 4.35 11.31
CA MET A 73 8.70 3.11 11.19
C MET A 73 9.38 2.97 9.81
N PHE A 74 8.76 3.50 8.76
CA PHE A 74 9.27 3.41 7.38
C PHE A 74 10.50 4.29 7.14
N LEU A 75 10.84 5.14 8.11
CA LEU A 75 12.03 5.99 8.09
C LEU A 75 13.12 5.48 9.04
N LYS A 76 12.94 4.32 9.67
CA LYS A 76 13.89 3.74 10.62
C LYS A 76 14.43 2.40 10.14
N ASN A 77 15.52 1.96 10.75
CA ASN A 77 16.18 0.70 10.42
C ASN A 77 15.73 -0.47 11.29
N GLU A 78 14.98 -0.21 12.36
CA GLU A 78 14.50 -1.26 13.24
C GLU A 78 13.54 -2.18 12.49
N ASN A 79 13.77 -3.50 12.58
CA ASN A 79 12.97 -4.54 11.92
C ASN A 79 12.86 -4.40 10.39
N ARG A 80 13.84 -3.72 9.78
CA ARG A 80 13.96 -3.59 8.33
C ARG A 80 14.92 -4.63 7.77
N ARG A 81 14.54 -5.28 6.68
CA ARG A 81 15.40 -6.13 5.86
C ARG A 81 15.36 -5.64 4.42
N GLU A 82 16.42 -5.92 3.68
CA GLU A 82 16.48 -5.58 2.26
C GLU A 82 17.06 -6.72 1.45
N GLU A 83 16.59 -6.84 0.21
CA GLU A 83 17.05 -7.83 -0.74
C GLU A 83 17.35 -7.14 -2.07
N LYS A 84 18.49 -7.48 -2.67
CA LYS A 84 18.83 -7.05 -4.02
C LYS A 84 18.11 -7.98 -5.00
N VAL A 85 17.19 -7.41 -5.77
CA VAL A 85 16.42 -8.15 -6.77
C VAL A 85 16.84 -7.69 -8.15
N GLU A 86 17.12 -8.65 -9.03
CA GLU A 86 17.23 -8.42 -10.47
C GLU A 86 15.96 -8.89 -11.15
N LEU A 87 15.22 -7.96 -11.75
CA LEU A 87 13.99 -8.26 -12.48
C LEU A 87 14.03 -7.57 -13.83
N MET A 88 13.88 -8.34 -14.92
CA MET A 88 13.85 -7.85 -16.31
C MET A 88 14.97 -6.83 -16.64
N GLY A 89 16.20 -7.12 -16.20
CA GLY A 89 17.39 -6.29 -16.46
C GLY A 89 17.52 -5.04 -15.59
N ASP A 90 16.64 -4.83 -14.61
CA ASP A 90 16.77 -3.76 -13.62
C ASP A 90 17.10 -4.34 -12.25
N ARG A 91 18.09 -3.75 -11.58
CA ARG A 91 18.54 -4.13 -10.23
C ARG A 91 18.11 -3.07 -9.25
N PHE A 92 17.35 -3.48 -8.24
CA PHE A 92 16.81 -2.58 -7.23
C PHE A 92 16.73 -3.28 -5.88
N LEU A 93 16.54 -2.48 -4.83
CA LEU A 93 16.33 -2.98 -3.48
C LEU A 93 14.83 -3.16 -3.23
N VAL A 94 14.47 -4.34 -2.74
CA VAL A 94 13.15 -4.58 -2.14
C VAL A 94 13.32 -4.44 -0.64
N HIS A 95 12.57 -3.51 -0.05
CA HIS A 95 12.53 -3.32 1.39
C HIS A 95 11.40 -4.15 2.00
N TYR A 96 11.70 -4.75 3.15
CA TYR A 96 10.77 -5.47 4.01
C TYR A 96 10.79 -4.81 5.39
N PHE A 97 9.62 -4.56 5.95
CA PHE A 97 9.45 -4.06 7.30
C PHE A 97 8.60 -5.05 8.08
N ASP A 98 9.18 -5.63 9.12
CA ASP A 98 8.50 -6.60 9.97
C ASP A 98 7.88 -5.87 11.17
N TYR A 99 6.58 -6.02 11.36
CA TYR A 99 5.82 -5.42 12.47
C TYR A 99 5.23 -6.54 13.33
N VAL A 100 5.65 -6.57 14.59
CA VAL A 100 5.19 -7.57 15.56
C VAL A 100 4.20 -6.93 16.53
N THR A 101 3.00 -7.50 16.62
CA THR A 101 1.98 -7.11 17.59
C THR A 101 1.30 -8.33 18.20
N GLU A 102 1.15 -8.34 19.52
CA GLU A 102 0.49 -9.34 20.39
C GLU A 102 0.93 -10.80 20.30
N ASN A 103 1.19 -11.33 19.10
CA ASN A 103 1.89 -12.58 18.75
C ASN A 103 1.94 -12.83 17.22
N ILE A 104 1.57 -11.83 16.39
CA ILE A 104 1.55 -11.92 14.92
C ILE A 104 2.67 -11.05 14.37
N CYS A 105 3.39 -11.56 13.38
CA CYS A 105 4.38 -10.81 12.62
C CYS A 105 3.82 -10.51 11.22
N TYR A 106 3.66 -9.23 10.91
CA TYR A 106 3.27 -8.74 9.59
C TYR A 106 4.51 -8.29 8.84
N THR A 107 4.64 -8.69 7.57
CA THR A 107 5.71 -8.19 6.69
C THR A 107 5.12 -7.24 5.64
N ILE A 108 5.57 -5.99 5.68
CA ILE A 108 5.18 -4.93 4.72
C ILE A 108 6.33 -4.77 3.73
N TRP A 109 6.07 -4.96 2.43
CA TRP A 109 7.14 -5.05 1.43
C TRP A 109 6.74 -4.54 0.05
N ALA A 110 7.73 -4.51 -0.86
CA ALA A 110 7.59 -4.16 -2.27
C ALA A 110 6.94 -2.78 -2.50
N LEU A 111 5.89 -2.71 -3.34
CA LEU A 111 5.25 -1.47 -3.72
C LEU A 111 4.61 -0.76 -2.52
N THR A 112 3.97 -1.52 -1.62
CA THR A 112 3.32 -0.96 -0.42
C THR A 112 4.35 -0.28 0.49
N ALA A 113 5.47 -0.95 0.79
CA ALA A 113 6.55 -0.35 1.57
C ALA A 113 7.08 0.94 0.92
N SER A 114 7.22 0.94 -0.40
CA SER A 114 7.78 2.09 -1.14
C SER A 114 6.86 3.30 -1.15
N ILE A 115 5.54 3.07 -1.24
CA ILE A 115 4.53 4.13 -1.07
C ILE A 115 4.59 4.69 0.35
N LEU A 116 4.73 3.83 1.36
CA LEU A 116 4.74 4.23 2.77
C LEU A 116 6.03 4.97 3.16
N ILE A 117 7.19 4.61 2.59
CA ILE A 117 8.43 5.38 2.76
C ILE A 117 8.25 6.78 2.15
N GLU A 118 7.73 6.89 0.92
CA GLU A 118 7.51 8.19 0.27
C GLU A 118 6.52 9.06 1.05
N ALA A 119 5.39 8.48 1.49
CA ALA A 119 4.41 9.16 2.32
C ALA A 119 5.04 9.67 3.63
N ALA A 120 5.79 8.81 4.34
CA ALA A 120 6.47 9.17 5.58
C ALA A 120 7.50 10.28 5.34
N SER A 121 8.27 10.22 4.26
CA SER A 121 9.27 11.25 3.94
C SER A 121 8.67 12.61 3.66
N ILE A 122 7.54 12.66 2.97
CA ILE A 122 6.81 13.90 2.72
C ILE A 122 6.23 14.45 4.02
N ILE A 123 5.55 13.60 4.80
CA ILE A 123 4.83 14.02 6.01
C ILE A 123 5.79 14.48 7.12
N TYR A 124 6.91 13.78 7.31
CA TYR A 124 7.91 14.13 8.32
C TYR A 124 9.01 15.05 7.81
N GLU A 125 8.96 15.46 6.53
CA GLU A 125 10.01 16.24 5.85
C GLU A 125 11.42 15.65 6.07
N ARG A 126 11.50 14.32 6.10
CA ARG A 126 12.71 13.58 6.47
C ARG A 126 12.93 12.43 5.51
N LEU A 127 14.07 12.41 4.84
CA LEU A 127 14.48 11.26 4.04
C LEU A 127 14.77 10.06 4.95
N PRO A 128 14.48 8.83 4.50
CA PRO A 128 14.99 7.66 5.20
C PRO A 128 16.52 7.77 5.24
N PRO A 129 17.19 7.26 6.29
CA PRO A 129 18.66 7.23 6.38
C PRO A 129 19.32 6.30 5.33
N ILE A 130 18.60 5.93 4.28
CA ILE A 130 18.89 4.84 3.34
C ILE A 130 18.82 5.41 1.93
N GLU A 131 19.73 4.98 1.07
CA GLU A 131 19.65 5.22 -0.38
C GLU A 131 18.61 4.28 -0.98
N GLU A 132 17.42 4.80 -1.28
CA GLU A 132 16.39 4.03 -1.97
C GLU A 132 16.84 3.71 -3.40
N GLN A 133 17.35 2.51 -3.63
CA GLN A 133 17.56 2.00 -4.99
C GLN A 133 16.21 1.52 -5.55
N LYS A 134 15.31 2.46 -5.85
CA LYS A 134 13.99 2.17 -6.43
C LYS A 134 14.14 1.58 -7.83
N PRO A 135 13.27 0.64 -8.23
CA PRO A 135 13.18 0.22 -9.60
C PRO A 135 12.86 1.40 -10.53
N LYS A 136 13.56 1.49 -11.66
CA LYS A 136 13.44 2.58 -12.63
C LYS A 136 12.07 2.68 -13.26
N PHE A 137 11.34 1.57 -13.29
CA PHE A 137 9.99 1.55 -13.84
C PHE A 137 8.97 2.23 -12.91
N TRP A 138 9.22 2.37 -11.60
CA TRP A 138 8.32 3.11 -10.71
C TRP A 138 8.29 4.61 -11.01
N SER A 139 9.42 5.17 -11.46
CA SER A 139 9.58 6.59 -11.74
C SER A 139 9.48 6.96 -13.22
N ARG A 140 9.19 6.00 -14.12
CA ARG A 140 9.10 6.27 -15.56
C ARG A 140 7.91 7.17 -15.87
N SER A 141 8.16 8.47 -15.92
CA SER A 141 7.33 9.41 -16.66
C SER A 141 7.24 8.92 -18.10
N ARG A 142 6.03 8.84 -18.65
CA ARG A 142 5.82 8.71 -20.09
C ARG A 142 6.29 10.00 -20.78
N HIS A 143 7.60 10.19 -20.91
CA HIS A 143 8.12 10.93 -22.05
C HIS A 143 8.22 9.94 -23.19
N LEU A 144 7.12 9.83 -23.93
CA LEU A 144 7.19 9.37 -25.32
C LEU A 144 8.10 10.34 -26.05
N ASN A 145 9.33 9.91 -26.33
CA ASN A 145 10.01 10.38 -27.52
C ASN A 145 9.18 9.84 -28.70
N MET A 146 8.30 10.68 -29.23
CA MET A 146 7.83 10.53 -30.59
C MET A 146 8.94 11.10 -31.48
N GLU A 147 9.80 10.23 -31.99
CA GLU A 147 10.43 10.45 -33.31
C GLU A 147 9.49 9.91 -34.39
#